data_AF-A0A2V6NIB6-F1
#
_entry.id   AF-A0A2V6NIB6-F1
#
_cell.length_a   1.000
_cell.length_b   1.000
_cell.length_c   1.000
_cell.angle_alpha   90.00
_cell.angle_beta   90.00
_cell.angle_gamma   90.00
#
_symmetry.space_group_name_H-M   'P 1'
#
loop_
_entity.id
_entity.type
_entity.pdbx_description
1 polymer ?
#
loop_
_entity_poly.entity_id
_entity_poly.type
_entity_poly.pdbx_seq_one_letter_code
_entity_poly.pdbx_strand_id
1 'polypeptide(L)'
;AATGAGAFTLSENGLYTVDAWTIFLGRLTDNGVFTVSRWYSPSDANETGRLVSLAAATLFKLGATEPRRHVFLAASGSIATLIVSRSPFSDTNLALLDRVAADKQFKILLSPDRDPTTSMLGRIIISGNAQELQRLTAGLPLDLTPPTDERPFFFNQLPLFDPWRSMTLALHQRGTGVASGNISAMLTLISVFAMSLLAVLLTIVYPVHPAIADVGRRLATAGTAYFLLIGVGFMCGEMGLLQRLSVFLGHPIYSLSIVLFSLILTTGVGSLVSDRLPLDTRARFVLWGLATACYLSALPVCLPAVLHAAESAPLAMRAALSVAVIAPAGVLMGFGFPTGMRFINAVNPTPTPWFWGINGAAGVLASSFAIAISIAFGIYVTFYTSALCYSLLIPAGLLIGFPQRAAGLTANSAEADRLPA
;
A
#
# COMPACT_ATOMS: atom_id res chain seq x y z
N ALA A 1 -6.00 19.43 15.00
CA ALA A 1 -6.63 19.95 13.76
C ALA A 1 -6.46 18.97 12.59
N ALA A 2 -5.26 18.76 12.04
CA ALA A 2 -5.06 17.90 10.85
C ALA A 2 -5.54 16.44 11.00
N THR A 3 -5.24 15.75 12.12
CA THR A 3 -5.76 14.39 12.37
C THR A 3 -7.29 14.36 12.50
N GLY A 4 -7.86 15.32 13.25
CA GLY A 4 -9.32 15.42 13.42
C GLY A 4 -10.07 15.78 12.13
N ALA A 5 -9.40 16.45 11.18
CA ALA A 5 -9.92 16.73 9.84
C ALA A 5 -9.74 15.55 8.85
N GLY A 6 -9.17 14.42 9.28
CA GLY A 6 -8.95 13.26 8.43
C GLY A 6 -7.74 13.37 7.47
N ALA A 7 -6.89 14.39 7.61
CA ALA A 7 -5.79 14.65 6.67
C ALA A 7 -4.72 13.52 6.64
N PHE A 8 -4.63 12.72 7.71
CA PHE A 8 -3.72 11.59 7.81
C PHE A 8 -4.41 10.23 7.66
N THR A 9 -5.72 10.19 7.43
CA THR A 9 -6.47 8.93 7.33
C THR A 9 -5.96 8.07 6.17
N LEU A 10 -5.61 8.69 5.06
CA LEU A 10 -5.14 7.99 3.85
C LEU A 10 -3.61 7.84 3.80
N SER A 11 -2.91 8.32 4.81
CA SER A 11 -1.44 8.33 4.84
C SER A 11 -0.90 7.20 5.71
N GLU A 12 0.17 6.57 5.22
CA GLU A 12 0.96 5.66 6.03
C GLU A 12 1.59 6.38 7.23
N ASN A 13 1.67 5.69 8.37
CA ASN A 13 2.38 6.18 9.52
C ASN A 13 3.20 5.07 10.19
N GLY A 14 4.51 5.11 9.94
CA GLY A 14 5.46 4.17 10.51
C GLY A 14 5.67 4.28 12.03
N LEU A 15 5.19 5.34 12.70
CA LEU A 15 5.36 5.49 14.15
C LEU A 15 4.31 4.72 14.98
N TYR A 16 3.21 4.29 14.35
CA TYR A 16 2.11 3.60 15.02
C TYR A 16 1.93 2.18 14.47
N THR A 17 3.03 1.46 14.31
CA THR A 17 3.05 0.05 13.90
C THR A 17 3.62 -0.83 15.02
N VAL A 18 3.18 -2.09 15.07
CA VAL A 18 3.73 -3.09 16.01
C VAL A 18 5.24 -3.20 15.83
N ASP A 19 5.72 -3.14 14.57
CA ASP A 19 7.13 -3.22 14.23
C ASP A 19 7.94 -2.06 14.82
N ALA A 20 7.50 -0.82 14.62
CA ALA A 20 8.15 0.34 15.21
C ALA A 20 8.10 0.33 16.74
N TRP A 21 6.96 -0.02 17.34
CA TRP A 21 6.83 -0.08 18.81
C TRP A 21 7.68 -1.20 19.43
N THR A 22 7.88 -2.31 18.71
CA THR A 22 8.81 -3.38 19.12
C THR A 22 10.22 -2.81 19.26
N ILE A 23 10.64 -1.94 18.33
CA ILE A 23 11.94 -1.30 18.36
C ILE A 23 12.02 -0.25 19.48
N PHE A 24 10.98 0.58 19.64
CA PHE A 24 10.94 1.60 20.67
C PHE A 24 11.04 0.98 22.07
N LEU A 25 10.20 -0.01 22.35
CA LEU A 25 10.20 -0.74 23.63
C LEU A 25 11.46 -1.59 23.81
N GLY A 26 11.99 -2.18 22.73
CA GLY A 26 13.22 -2.97 22.75
C GLY A 26 14.47 -2.15 23.13
N ARG A 27 14.46 -0.84 22.89
CA ARG A 27 15.54 0.10 23.27
C ARG A 27 15.41 0.66 24.69
N LEU A 28 14.33 0.36 25.41
CA LEU A 28 14.16 0.79 26.80
C LEU A 28 15.07 0.00 27.74
N THR A 29 15.53 0.68 28.80
CA THR A 29 16.04 0.03 30.01
C THR A 29 14.92 -0.71 30.74
N ASP A 30 15.24 -1.59 31.70
CA ASP A 30 14.23 -2.34 32.47
C ASP A 30 13.19 -1.47 33.20
N ASN A 31 13.60 -0.26 33.59
CA ASN A 31 12.75 0.75 34.24
C ASN A 31 12.28 1.86 33.28
N GLY A 32 12.58 1.73 31.98
CA GLY A 32 12.21 2.71 30.98
C GLY A 32 10.72 2.59 30.64
N VAL A 33 10.10 3.71 30.29
CA VAL A 33 8.71 3.75 29.82
C VAL A 33 8.62 4.45 28.47
N PHE A 34 7.69 3.98 27.64
CA PHE A 34 7.31 4.62 26.39
C PHE A 34 5.94 5.27 26.57
N THR A 35 5.85 6.55 26.21
CA THR A 35 4.63 7.35 26.42
C THR A 35 4.10 7.87 25.10
N VAL A 36 2.79 7.72 24.89
CA VAL A 36 2.11 8.22 23.69
C VAL A 36 0.84 8.95 24.09
N SER A 37 0.75 10.23 23.74
CA SER A 37 -0.43 11.07 23.98
C SER A 37 -1.20 11.29 22.68
N ARG A 38 -2.50 11.02 22.70
CA ARG A 38 -3.39 11.13 21.53
C ARG A 38 -4.72 11.79 21.90
N TRP A 39 -5.42 12.27 20.87
CA TRP A 39 -6.77 12.80 21.03
C TRP A 39 -7.70 11.72 21.59
N TYR A 40 -8.53 12.13 22.55
CA TYR A 40 -9.46 11.28 23.27
C TYR A 40 -10.82 11.97 23.35
N SER A 41 -11.87 11.20 23.12
CA SER A 41 -13.24 11.61 23.38
C SER A 41 -13.88 10.59 24.32
N PRO A 42 -14.46 11.01 25.46
CA PRO A 42 -15.15 10.10 26.36
C PRO A 42 -16.31 9.33 25.72
N SER A 43 -16.95 9.92 24.70
CA SER A 43 -18.05 9.30 23.95
C SER A 43 -17.58 8.47 22.76
N ASP A 44 -16.32 8.57 22.36
CA ASP A 44 -15.75 7.94 21.18
C ASP A 44 -14.27 7.56 21.43
N ALA A 45 -14.07 6.52 22.25
CA ALA A 45 -12.74 6.06 22.66
C ALA A 45 -12.03 5.18 21.61
N ASN A 46 -12.44 5.23 20.34
CA ASN A 46 -11.99 4.29 19.32
C ASN A 46 -10.50 4.45 18.95
N GLU A 47 -9.98 5.67 18.77
CA GLU A 47 -8.53 5.90 18.57
C GLU A 47 -7.70 5.39 19.75
N THR A 48 -8.19 5.63 20.97
CA THR A 48 -7.60 5.12 22.20
C THR A 48 -7.64 3.59 22.28
N GLY A 49 -8.74 2.96 21.86
CA GLY A 49 -8.86 1.51 21.76
C GLY A 49 -7.83 0.90 20.81
N ARG A 50 -7.62 1.52 19.64
CA ARG A 50 -6.58 1.08 18.70
C ARG A 50 -5.16 1.31 19.22
N LEU A 51 -4.94 2.38 20.00
CA LEU A 51 -3.66 2.61 20.66
C LEU A 51 -3.37 1.53 21.71
N VAL A 52 -4.38 1.11 22.48
CA VAL A 52 -4.26 0.02 23.45
C VAL A 52 -4.07 -1.34 22.76
N SER A 53 -4.75 -1.60 21.63
CA SER A 53 -4.54 -2.83 20.86
C SER A 53 -3.11 -2.90 20.30
N LEU A 54 -2.58 -1.77 19.81
CA LEU A 54 -1.19 -1.66 19.36
C LEU A 54 -0.19 -1.94 20.50
N ALA A 55 -0.43 -1.40 21.70
CA ALA A 55 0.37 -1.71 22.89
C ALA A 55 0.33 -3.21 23.21
N ALA A 56 -0.87 -3.80 23.30
CA ALA A 56 -1.05 -5.20 23.65
C ALA A 56 -0.37 -6.14 22.64
N ALA A 57 -0.55 -5.88 21.34
CA ALA A 57 0.09 -6.66 20.27
C ALA A 57 1.62 -6.58 20.32
N THR A 58 2.17 -5.40 20.60
CA THR A 58 3.62 -5.22 20.73
C THR A 58 4.15 -5.97 21.96
N LEU A 59 3.45 -5.90 23.09
CA LEU A 59 3.81 -6.61 24.31
C LEU A 59 3.77 -8.13 24.11
N PHE A 60 2.78 -8.67 23.41
CA PHE A 60 2.77 -10.08 23.01
C PHE A 60 3.97 -10.45 22.14
N LYS A 61 4.33 -9.61 21.16
CA LYS A 61 5.49 -9.83 20.29
C LYS A 61 6.82 -9.81 21.07
N LEU A 62 6.88 -9.06 22.17
CA LEU A 62 8.00 -9.03 23.11
C LEU A 62 7.95 -10.13 24.18
N GLY A 63 6.95 -11.02 24.16
CA GLY A 63 6.85 -12.18 25.05
C GLY A 63 6.08 -11.94 26.36
N ALA A 64 5.41 -10.79 26.53
CA ALA A 64 4.55 -10.58 27.70
C ALA A 64 3.28 -11.42 27.60
N THR A 65 2.93 -12.13 28.68
CA THR A 65 1.70 -12.95 28.77
C THR A 65 0.49 -12.17 29.26
N GLU A 66 0.71 -11.09 30.01
CA GLU A 66 -0.35 -10.27 30.63
C GLU A 66 -0.16 -8.78 30.29
N PRO A 67 -0.50 -8.31 29.07
CA PRO A 67 -0.27 -6.91 28.67
C PRO A 67 -0.84 -5.87 29.63
N ARG A 68 -1.95 -6.19 30.31
CA ARG A 68 -2.56 -5.32 31.33
C ARG A 68 -1.56 -4.85 32.38
N ARG A 69 -0.61 -5.68 32.80
CA ARG A 69 0.37 -5.34 33.85
C ARG A 69 1.44 -4.35 33.39
N HIS A 70 1.53 -4.11 32.09
CA HIS A 70 2.56 -3.30 31.45
C HIS A 70 2.03 -1.94 30.96
N VAL A 71 0.73 -1.67 31.14
CA VAL A 71 0.05 -0.53 30.54
C VAL A 71 -0.69 0.29 31.60
N PHE A 72 -0.52 1.61 31.52
CA PHE A 72 -1.32 2.59 32.26
C PHE A 72 -1.84 3.64 31.29
N LEU A 73 -3.10 4.06 31.43
CA LEU A 73 -3.73 5.04 30.55
C LEU A 73 -4.55 6.02 31.39
N ALA A 74 -4.27 7.30 31.24
CA ALA A 74 -5.03 8.37 31.88
C ALA A 74 -5.37 9.48 30.89
N ALA A 75 -6.47 10.18 31.12
CA ALA A 75 -6.94 11.27 30.28
C ALA A 75 -7.08 12.59 31.05
N SER A 76 -6.79 13.67 30.34
CA SER A 76 -7.04 15.05 30.75
C SER A 76 -7.74 15.78 29.62
N GLY A 77 -8.99 16.18 29.84
CA GLY A 77 -9.83 16.78 28.79
C GLY A 77 -9.95 15.86 27.57
N SER A 78 -9.51 16.37 26.41
CA SER A 78 -9.57 15.67 25.12
C SER A 78 -8.28 14.95 24.74
N ILE A 79 -7.40 14.67 25.70
CA ILE A 79 -6.13 13.97 25.47
C ILE A 79 -6.04 12.76 26.42
N ALA A 80 -5.72 11.60 25.88
CA ALA A 80 -5.33 10.42 26.64
C ALA A 80 -3.85 10.13 26.45
N THR A 81 -3.16 9.83 27.55
CA THR A 81 -1.74 9.46 27.56
C THR A 81 -1.60 8.00 27.98
N LEU A 82 -1.11 7.19 27.05
CA LEU A 82 -0.73 5.81 27.27
C LEU A 82 0.72 5.75 27.75
N ILE A 83 0.97 4.97 28.78
CA ILE A 83 2.29 4.65 29.29
C ILE A 83 2.46 3.13 29.17
N VAL A 84 3.53 2.70 28.52
CA VAL A 84 3.86 1.29 28.30
C VAL A 84 5.25 1.01 28.84
N SER A 85 5.40 -0.08 29.58
CA SER A 85 6.67 -0.55 30.11
C SER A 85 6.97 -1.96 29.63
N ARG A 86 8.25 -2.29 29.41
CA ARG A 86 8.66 -3.67 29.11
C ARG A 86 8.47 -4.58 30.30
N SER A 87 8.72 -4.07 31.50
CA SER A 87 8.52 -4.79 32.77
C SER A 87 7.14 -4.48 33.33
N PRO A 88 6.48 -5.44 34.01
CA PRO A 88 5.25 -5.16 34.75
C PRO A 88 5.44 -3.98 35.72
N PHE A 89 4.44 -3.11 35.84
CA PHE A 89 4.50 -2.02 36.81
C PHE A 89 4.52 -2.58 38.24
N SER A 90 5.49 -2.15 39.04
CA SER A 90 5.52 -2.41 40.48
C SER A 90 4.47 -1.58 41.23
N ASP A 91 4.06 -2.04 42.41
CA ASP A 91 3.10 -1.33 43.27
C ASP A 91 3.55 0.11 43.60
N THR A 92 4.86 0.34 43.77
CA THR A 92 5.41 1.69 43.99
C THR A 92 5.18 2.61 42.79
N ASN A 93 5.37 2.10 41.57
CA ASN A 93 5.11 2.85 40.34
C ASN A 93 3.61 3.14 40.17
N LEU A 94 2.75 2.17 40.48
CA LEU A 94 1.30 2.36 40.44
C LEU A 94 0.83 3.39 41.46
N ALA A 95 1.32 3.32 42.70
CA ALA A 95 1.00 4.31 43.73
C ALA A 95 1.46 5.73 43.34
N LEU A 96 2.60 5.86 42.66
CA LEU A 96 3.06 7.15 42.12
C LEU A 96 2.14 7.65 41.00
N LEU A 97 1.79 6.80 40.04
CA LEU A 97 0.89 7.14 38.93
C LEU A 97 -0.50 7.54 39.45
N ASP A 98 -1.02 6.82 40.43
CA ASP A 98 -2.30 7.11 41.09
C ASP A 98 -2.26 8.44 41.83
N ARG A 99 -1.18 8.71 42.59
CA ARG A 99 -1.01 10.00 43.28
C ARG A 99 -0.97 11.16 42.29
N VAL A 100 -0.21 11.02 41.20
CA VAL A 100 -0.11 12.07 40.16
C VAL A 100 -1.44 12.25 39.45
N ALA A 101 -2.14 11.17 39.11
CA ALA A 101 -3.46 11.23 38.49
C ALA A 101 -4.48 11.92 39.41
N ALA A 102 -4.43 11.66 40.72
CA ALA A 102 -5.28 12.34 41.70
C ALA A 102 -4.94 13.83 41.82
N ASP A 103 -3.66 14.19 41.99
CA ASP A 103 -3.17 15.58 42.11
C ASP A 103 -3.51 16.42 40.88
N LYS A 104 -3.32 15.85 39.70
CA LYS A 104 -3.60 16.53 38.41
C LYS A 104 -5.03 16.35 37.92
N GLN A 105 -5.88 15.67 38.68
CA GLN A 105 -7.26 15.34 38.31
C GLN A 105 -7.38 14.64 36.95
N PHE A 106 -6.42 13.78 36.63
CA PHE A 106 -6.48 12.94 35.45
C PHE A 106 -7.44 11.78 35.68
N LYS A 107 -8.32 11.54 34.69
CA LYS A 107 -9.21 10.38 34.71
C LYS A 107 -8.42 9.15 34.27
N ILE A 108 -8.16 8.23 35.19
CA ILE A 108 -7.57 6.93 34.87
C ILE A 108 -8.58 6.13 34.04
N LEU A 109 -8.17 5.69 32.85
CA LEU A 109 -8.98 4.91 31.92
C LEU A 109 -8.66 3.41 31.99
N LEU A 110 -7.39 3.09 32.24
CA LEU A 110 -6.86 1.74 32.35
C LEU A 110 -5.67 1.73 33.32
N SER A 111 -5.67 0.79 34.25
CA SER A 111 -4.58 0.55 35.20
C SER A 111 -4.47 -0.96 35.47
N PRO A 112 -3.30 -1.50 35.84
CA PRO A 112 -3.17 -2.90 36.20
C PRO A 112 -4.10 -3.35 37.34
N ASP A 113 -4.35 -2.46 38.32
CA ASP A 113 -5.04 -2.72 39.58
C ASP A 113 -6.52 -2.28 39.59
N ARG A 114 -7.03 -1.69 38.50
CA ARG A 114 -8.41 -1.17 38.40
C ARG A 114 -9.11 -1.69 37.17
N ASP A 115 -10.43 -1.82 37.27
CA ASP A 115 -11.23 -2.19 36.11
C ASP A 115 -11.24 -1.08 35.04
N PRO A 116 -11.09 -1.45 33.76
CA PRO A 116 -11.13 -0.49 32.66
C PRO A 116 -12.46 0.27 32.61
N THR A 117 -12.38 1.57 32.33
CA THR A 117 -13.56 2.45 32.31
C THR A 117 -14.59 2.13 31.23
N THR A 118 -14.20 1.37 30.20
CA THR A 118 -15.10 0.91 29.13
C THR A 118 -14.92 -0.58 28.88
N SER A 119 -16.01 -1.26 28.52
CA SER A 119 -15.99 -2.68 28.18
C SER A 119 -15.09 -2.99 26.98
N MET A 120 -14.99 -2.06 26.02
CA MET A 120 -14.10 -2.18 24.87
C MET A 120 -12.62 -2.22 25.29
N LEU A 121 -12.16 -1.27 26.12
CA LEU A 121 -10.77 -1.24 26.60
C LEU A 121 -10.44 -2.49 27.41
N GLY A 122 -11.37 -2.95 28.25
CA GLY A 122 -11.18 -4.18 29.03
C GLY A 122 -11.04 -5.42 28.16
N ARG A 123 -11.89 -5.59 27.15
CA ARG A 123 -11.80 -6.71 26.21
C ARG A 123 -10.49 -6.73 25.43
N ILE A 124 -9.98 -5.55 25.03
CA ILE A 124 -8.70 -5.43 24.30
C ILE A 124 -7.52 -5.80 25.20
N ILE A 125 -7.42 -5.22 26.40
CA ILE A 125 -6.22 -5.40 27.25
C ILE A 125 -6.13 -6.78 27.92
N ILE A 126 -7.28 -7.44 28.15
CA ILE A 126 -7.37 -8.76 28.81
C ILE A 126 -7.25 -9.91 27.78
N SER A 127 -7.18 -9.61 26.47
CA SER A 127 -6.97 -10.64 25.44
C SER A 127 -5.80 -11.56 25.82
N GLY A 128 -5.91 -12.87 25.58
CA GLY A 128 -4.90 -13.84 26.03
C GLY A 128 -3.70 -14.01 25.08
N ASN A 129 -3.85 -13.61 23.83
CA ASN A 129 -2.78 -13.65 22.83
C ASN A 129 -3.09 -12.73 21.63
N ALA A 130 -2.09 -12.56 20.76
CA ALA A 130 -2.20 -11.71 19.57
C ALA A 130 -3.30 -12.14 18.57
N GLN A 131 -3.57 -13.44 18.43
CA GLN A 131 -4.61 -13.93 17.50
C GLN A 131 -6.01 -13.61 18.02
N GLU A 132 -6.24 -13.80 19.31
CA GLU A 132 -7.49 -13.43 19.97
C GLU A 132 -7.73 -11.92 19.88
N LEU A 133 -6.71 -11.13 20.18
CA LEU A 133 -6.74 -9.67 20.06
C LEU A 133 -7.13 -9.23 18.63
N GLN A 134 -6.52 -9.86 17.60
CA GLN A 134 -6.81 -9.55 16.20
C GLN A 134 -8.29 -9.87 15.84
N ARG A 135 -8.80 -11.06 16.22
CA ARG A 135 -10.20 -11.43 15.95
C ARG A 135 -11.17 -10.50 16.66
N LEU A 136 -10.87 -10.16 17.92
CA LEU A 136 -11.69 -9.28 18.74
C LEU A 136 -11.79 -7.87 18.15
N THR A 137 -10.64 -7.28 17.81
CA THR A 137 -10.56 -5.91 17.29
C THR A 137 -11.10 -5.76 15.88
N ALA A 138 -10.97 -6.78 15.02
CA ALA A 138 -11.59 -6.81 13.69
C ALA A 138 -13.13 -6.91 13.75
N GLY A 139 -13.69 -7.51 14.81
CA GLY A 139 -15.14 -7.67 14.99
C GLY A 139 -15.86 -6.42 15.52
N LEU A 140 -15.13 -5.42 16.00
CA LEU A 140 -15.71 -4.18 16.53
C LEU A 140 -16.34 -3.30 15.43
N PRO A 141 -17.22 -2.35 15.79
CA PRO A 141 -17.81 -1.38 14.85
C PRO A 141 -16.82 -0.67 13.93
N LEU A 142 -15.67 -0.29 14.50
CA LEU A 142 -14.53 0.24 13.77
C LEU A 142 -13.38 -0.77 13.79
N ASP A 143 -12.51 -0.68 12.79
CA ASP A 143 -11.29 -1.46 12.70
C ASP A 143 -10.26 -0.94 13.72
N LEU A 144 -10.16 -1.63 14.86
CA LEU A 144 -9.18 -1.35 15.90
C LEU A 144 -8.00 -2.33 15.85
N THR A 145 -7.79 -3.01 14.72
CA THR A 145 -6.69 -3.95 14.58
C THR A 145 -5.34 -3.23 14.78
N PRO A 146 -4.39 -3.86 15.49
CA PRO A 146 -3.03 -3.33 15.65
C PRO A 146 -2.38 -3.13 14.28
N PRO A 147 -2.00 -1.90 13.88
CA PRO A 147 -1.35 -1.70 12.60
C PRO A 147 0.03 -2.32 12.57
N THR A 148 0.45 -2.77 11.39
CA THR A 148 1.78 -3.28 11.13
C THR A 148 2.43 -2.42 10.05
N ASP A 149 3.71 -2.66 9.83
CA ASP A 149 4.47 -2.07 8.73
C ASP A 149 3.95 -2.46 7.33
N GLU A 150 3.18 -3.54 7.25
CA GLU A 150 2.48 -4.02 6.06
C GLU A 150 1.16 -3.26 5.83
N ARG A 151 0.47 -2.88 6.91
CA ARG A 151 -0.76 -2.07 6.87
C ARG A 151 -0.64 -0.86 7.82
N PRO A 152 0.18 0.14 7.48
CA PRO A 152 0.58 1.24 8.38
C PRO A 152 -0.47 2.36 8.49
N PHE A 153 -1.76 2.04 8.52
CA PHE A 153 -2.85 3.03 8.47
C PHE A 153 -3.54 3.21 9.83
N PHE A 154 -2.79 3.64 10.85
CA PHE A 154 -3.30 3.80 12.22
C PHE A 154 -4.51 4.74 12.30
N PHE A 155 -4.53 5.82 11.51
CA PHE A 155 -5.63 6.79 11.54
C PHE A 155 -6.86 6.33 10.76
N ASN A 156 -6.74 5.33 9.88
CA ASN A 156 -7.88 4.74 9.18
C ASN A 156 -8.55 3.64 9.98
N GLN A 157 -9.67 3.96 10.63
CA GLN A 157 -10.43 3.00 11.44
C GLN A 157 -11.69 2.48 10.73
N LEU A 158 -11.97 2.93 9.51
CA LEU A 158 -13.15 2.47 8.78
C LEU A 158 -12.92 1.08 8.19
N PRO A 159 -13.84 0.13 8.42
CA PRO A 159 -13.80 -1.18 7.81
C PRO A 159 -14.17 -1.06 6.32
N LEU A 160 -13.16 -0.92 5.46
CA LEU A 160 -13.36 -0.84 4.01
C LEU A 160 -13.93 -2.14 3.39
N PHE A 161 -13.81 -3.27 4.11
CA PHE A 161 -14.35 -4.57 3.71
C PHE A 161 -15.87 -4.68 3.77
N ASP A 162 -16.50 -3.81 4.55
CA ASP A 162 -17.95 -3.75 4.66
C ASP A 162 -18.39 -2.33 4.29
N PRO A 163 -18.45 -2.02 2.98
CA PRO A 163 -18.85 -0.70 2.50
C PRO A 163 -20.28 -0.36 2.96
N TRP A 164 -21.13 -1.36 3.18
CA TRP A 164 -22.46 -1.17 3.73
C TRP A 164 -22.40 -0.70 5.19
N ARG A 165 -21.61 -1.36 6.04
CA ARG A 165 -21.37 -0.93 7.42
C ARG A 165 -20.73 0.46 7.47
N SER A 166 -19.72 0.73 6.64
CA SER A 166 -19.10 2.05 6.55
C SER A 166 -20.10 3.13 6.12
N MET A 167 -21.00 2.83 5.18
CA MET A 167 -22.07 3.74 4.76
C MET A 167 -23.12 3.96 5.86
N THR A 168 -23.52 2.91 6.58
CA THR A 168 -24.44 3.06 7.71
C THR A 168 -23.82 3.88 8.84
N LEU A 169 -22.54 3.68 9.15
CA LEU A 169 -21.79 4.50 10.10
C LEU A 169 -21.73 5.96 9.65
N ALA A 170 -21.50 6.21 8.35
CA ALA A 170 -21.50 7.56 7.79
C ALA A 170 -22.86 8.27 7.89
N LEU A 171 -23.97 7.53 7.73
CA LEU A 171 -25.33 8.08 7.82
C LEU A 171 -25.76 8.34 9.27
N HIS A 172 -25.31 7.54 10.23
CA HIS A 172 -25.71 7.62 11.64
C HIS A 172 -24.78 8.49 12.49
N GLN A 173 -23.51 8.69 12.09
CA GLN A 173 -22.59 9.56 12.80
C GLN A 173 -22.77 11.03 12.39
N ARG A 174 -23.56 11.77 13.19
CA ARG A 174 -23.61 13.24 13.17
C ARG A 174 -22.82 13.79 14.36
N GLY A 175 -21.49 13.87 14.25
CA GLY A 175 -20.63 14.37 15.33
C GLY A 175 -19.23 14.81 14.88
N THR A 176 -18.57 15.60 15.72
CA THR A 176 -17.17 16.02 15.55
C THR A 176 -16.24 14.98 16.21
N GLY A 177 -15.26 14.44 15.48
CA GLY A 177 -14.38 13.41 16.03
C GLY A 177 -13.52 12.70 14.99
N VAL A 178 -12.72 11.73 15.44
CA VAL A 178 -11.80 10.95 14.59
C VAL A 178 -12.58 10.09 13.58
N ALA A 179 -13.73 9.55 13.99
CA ALA A 179 -14.59 8.77 13.11
C ALA A 179 -15.22 9.59 11.96
N SER A 180 -15.62 10.85 12.22
CA SER A 180 -16.12 11.73 11.15
C SER A 180 -15.00 12.21 10.22
N GLY A 181 -13.79 12.44 10.74
CA GLY A 181 -12.59 12.66 9.91
C GLY A 181 -12.30 11.47 9.00
N ASN A 182 -12.39 10.25 9.51
CA ASN A 182 -12.27 9.02 8.73
C ASN A 182 -13.29 8.93 7.58
N ILE A 183 -14.58 9.18 7.88
CA ILE A 183 -15.66 9.18 6.89
C ILE A 183 -15.42 10.24 5.82
N SER A 184 -15.02 11.45 6.21
CA SER A 184 -14.73 12.52 5.25
C SER A 184 -13.57 12.17 4.31
N ALA A 185 -12.52 11.52 4.80
CA ALA A 185 -11.40 11.08 3.99
C ALA A 185 -11.79 9.96 3.02
N MET A 186 -12.60 9.01 3.47
CA MET A 186 -13.17 7.95 2.63
C MET A 186 -14.05 8.52 1.51
N LEU A 187 -14.95 9.45 1.84
CA LEU A 187 -15.79 10.14 0.86
C LEU A 187 -14.95 10.97 -0.11
N THR A 188 -13.86 11.58 0.35
CA THR A 188 -12.91 12.30 -0.50
C THR A 188 -12.24 11.34 -1.48
N LEU A 189 -11.76 10.17 -1.02
CA LEU A 189 -11.16 9.15 -1.88
C LEU A 189 -12.15 8.65 -2.95
N ILE A 190 -13.39 8.35 -2.56
CA ILE A 190 -14.45 7.93 -3.49
C ILE A 190 -14.76 9.04 -4.49
N SER A 191 -14.86 10.29 -4.03
CA SER A 191 -15.14 11.44 -4.90
C SER A 191 -14.01 11.69 -5.88
N VAL A 192 -12.74 11.64 -5.44
CA VAL A 192 -11.56 11.76 -6.31
C VAL A 192 -11.54 10.64 -7.34
N PHE A 193 -11.83 9.39 -6.95
CA PHE A 193 -11.92 8.28 -7.89
C PHE A 193 -13.05 8.49 -8.91
N ALA A 194 -14.26 8.87 -8.48
CA ALA A 194 -15.40 9.09 -9.36
C ALA A 194 -15.18 10.26 -10.32
N MET A 195 -14.63 11.38 -9.84
CA MET A 195 -14.26 12.53 -10.67
C MET A 195 -13.15 12.17 -11.66
N SER A 196 -12.15 11.39 -11.23
CA SER A 196 -11.08 10.91 -12.11
C SER A 196 -11.62 9.96 -13.17
N LEU A 197 -12.54 9.07 -12.82
CA LEU A 197 -13.22 8.18 -13.76
C LEU A 197 -14.01 8.96 -14.80
N LEU A 198 -14.82 9.94 -14.35
CA LEU A 198 -15.56 10.80 -15.25
C LEU A 198 -14.62 11.59 -16.18
N ALA A 199 -13.56 12.19 -15.64
CA ALA A 199 -12.57 12.91 -16.42
C ALA A 199 -11.87 12.01 -17.44
N VAL A 200 -11.43 10.81 -17.04
CA VAL A 200 -10.78 9.82 -17.91
C VAL A 200 -11.74 9.37 -19.02
N LEU A 201 -13.01 9.11 -18.71
CA LEU A 201 -14.00 8.71 -19.70
C LEU A 201 -14.25 9.82 -20.73
N LEU A 202 -14.41 11.07 -20.28
CA LEU A 202 -14.73 12.20 -21.14
C LEU A 202 -13.54 12.74 -21.93
N THR A 203 -12.34 12.74 -21.36
CA THR A 203 -11.15 13.40 -21.93
C THR A 203 -10.18 12.43 -22.60
N ILE A 204 -10.19 11.15 -22.23
CA ILE A 204 -9.30 10.14 -22.80
C ILE A 204 -10.10 9.14 -23.62
N VAL A 205 -11.01 8.38 -22.97
CA VAL A 205 -11.66 7.23 -23.61
C VAL A 205 -12.59 7.66 -24.74
N TYR A 206 -13.47 8.64 -24.51
CA TYR A 206 -14.42 9.10 -25.52
C TYR A 206 -13.73 9.67 -26.78
N PRO A 207 -12.73 10.59 -26.68
CA PRO A 207 -12.06 11.14 -27.85
C PRO A 207 -11.23 10.12 -28.64
N VAL A 208 -10.63 9.11 -27.98
CA VAL A 208 -9.76 8.13 -28.65
C VAL A 208 -10.50 6.88 -29.10
N HIS A 209 -11.76 6.67 -28.70
CA HIS A 209 -12.59 5.52 -29.09
C HIS A 209 -12.70 5.29 -30.60
N PRO A 210 -12.82 6.32 -31.46
CA PRO A 210 -12.87 6.11 -32.91
C PRO A 210 -11.65 5.37 -33.47
N ALA A 211 -10.49 5.44 -32.82
CA ALA A 211 -9.26 4.79 -33.29
C ALA A 211 -9.32 3.25 -33.28
N ILE A 212 -10.31 2.64 -32.63
CA ILE A 212 -10.49 1.18 -32.60
C ILE A 212 -11.69 0.67 -33.42
N ALA A 213 -12.47 1.56 -34.04
CA ALA A 213 -13.73 1.20 -34.70
C ALA A 213 -13.54 0.18 -35.84
N ASP A 214 -12.49 0.36 -36.64
CA ASP A 214 -12.20 -0.46 -37.82
C ASP A 214 -11.09 -1.51 -37.57
N VAL A 215 -10.85 -1.85 -36.31
CA VAL A 215 -9.78 -2.77 -35.92
C VAL A 215 -10.37 -4.14 -35.59
N GLY A 216 -9.70 -5.20 -36.06
CA GLY A 216 -10.13 -6.58 -35.79
C GLY A 216 -10.33 -6.83 -34.29
N ARG A 217 -11.45 -7.45 -33.91
CA ARG A 217 -11.89 -7.67 -32.51
C ARG A 217 -10.77 -8.24 -31.61
N ARG A 218 -9.95 -9.14 -32.14
CA ARG A 218 -8.85 -9.76 -31.41
C ARG A 218 -7.77 -8.75 -31.02
N LEU A 219 -7.35 -7.87 -31.93
CA LEU A 219 -6.36 -6.84 -31.65
C LEU A 219 -6.92 -5.78 -30.70
N ALA A 220 -8.17 -5.36 -30.91
CA ALA A 220 -8.83 -4.39 -30.04
C ALA A 220 -8.93 -4.90 -28.59
N THR A 221 -9.41 -6.14 -28.38
CA THR A 221 -9.56 -6.72 -27.03
C THR A 221 -8.23 -7.05 -26.38
N ALA A 222 -7.34 -7.77 -27.06
CA ALA A 222 -6.05 -8.18 -26.50
C ALA A 222 -5.12 -6.98 -26.25
N GLY A 223 -5.09 -6.01 -27.18
CA GLY A 223 -4.33 -4.77 -27.01
C GLY A 223 -4.88 -3.90 -25.88
N THR A 224 -6.21 -3.76 -25.77
CA THR A 224 -6.82 -2.99 -24.67
C THR A 224 -6.51 -3.63 -23.33
N ALA A 225 -6.65 -4.96 -23.23
CA ALA A 225 -6.30 -5.71 -22.03
C ALA A 225 -4.82 -5.54 -21.69
N TYR A 226 -3.91 -5.65 -22.66
CA TYR A 226 -2.48 -5.46 -22.45
C TYR A 226 -2.17 -4.09 -21.84
N PHE A 227 -2.66 -3.01 -22.46
CA PHE A 227 -2.35 -1.64 -22.03
C PHE A 227 -3.05 -1.25 -20.72
N LEU A 228 -4.22 -1.81 -20.45
CA LEU A 228 -4.89 -1.72 -19.15
C LEU A 228 -4.06 -2.43 -18.06
N LEU A 229 -3.61 -3.68 -18.32
CA LEU A 229 -2.87 -4.49 -17.35
C LEU A 229 -1.51 -3.88 -17.02
N ILE A 230 -0.75 -3.37 -17.99
CA ILE A 230 0.52 -2.69 -17.69
C ILE A 230 0.27 -1.39 -16.91
N GLY A 231 -0.78 -0.63 -17.22
CA GLY A 231 -1.09 0.62 -16.52
C GLY A 231 -1.49 0.38 -15.05
N VAL A 232 -2.40 -0.57 -14.82
CA VAL A 232 -2.79 -0.97 -13.45
C VAL A 232 -1.61 -1.61 -12.72
N GLY A 233 -0.91 -2.55 -13.37
CA GLY A 233 0.21 -3.26 -12.79
C GLY A 233 1.34 -2.31 -12.39
N PHE A 234 1.69 -1.36 -13.26
CA PHE A 234 2.72 -0.37 -12.99
C PHE A 234 2.37 0.49 -11.77
N MET A 235 1.17 1.08 -11.76
CA MET A 235 0.77 1.97 -10.66
C MET A 235 0.61 1.24 -9.33
N CYS A 236 0.12 -0.01 -9.32
CA CYS A 236 0.09 -0.81 -8.10
C CYS A 236 1.52 -1.10 -7.59
N GLY A 237 2.44 -1.48 -8.48
CA GLY A 237 3.84 -1.73 -8.12
C GLY A 237 4.52 -0.47 -7.58
N GLU A 238 4.33 0.67 -8.25
CA GLU A 238 4.81 1.98 -7.83
C GLU A 238 4.27 2.38 -6.46
N MET A 239 2.96 2.33 -6.26
CA MET A 239 2.34 2.69 -4.98
C MET A 239 2.77 1.77 -3.84
N GLY A 240 2.91 0.46 -4.11
CA GLY A 240 3.43 -0.49 -3.14
C GLY A 240 4.87 -0.17 -2.71
N LEU A 241 5.75 0.13 -3.67
CA LEU A 241 7.13 0.57 -3.38
C LEU A 241 7.14 1.88 -2.62
N LEU A 242 6.36 2.87 -3.05
CA LEU A 242 6.29 4.18 -2.44
C LEU A 242 5.83 4.08 -0.98
N GLN A 243 4.71 3.41 -0.70
CA GLN A 243 4.18 3.27 0.65
C GLN A 243 5.14 2.50 1.56
N ARG A 244 5.69 1.37 1.10
CA ARG A 244 6.59 0.55 1.92
C ARG A 244 7.92 1.24 2.21
N LEU A 245 8.53 1.83 1.18
CA LEU A 245 9.80 2.54 1.33
C LEU A 245 9.61 3.89 2.03
N SER A 246 8.39 4.45 2.05
CA SER A 246 8.10 5.67 2.81
C SER A 246 8.19 5.44 4.31
N VAL A 247 7.59 4.34 4.80
CA VAL A 247 7.77 3.88 6.19
C VAL A 247 9.26 3.65 6.48
N PHE A 248 9.97 2.99 5.57
CA PHE A 248 11.39 2.71 5.73
C PHE A 248 12.32 3.91 5.60
N LEU A 249 11.96 5.00 4.93
CA LEU A 249 12.79 6.23 4.88
C LEU A 249 12.41 7.19 6.01
N GLY A 250 11.21 7.04 6.59
CA GLY A 250 10.75 7.75 7.78
C GLY A 250 10.37 9.21 7.54
N HIS A 251 10.43 9.71 6.30
CA HIS A 251 10.10 11.09 5.98
C HIS A 251 9.47 11.23 4.58
N PRO A 252 8.22 11.72 4.46
CA PRO A 252 7.49 11.76 3.19
C PRO A 252 8.22 12.46 2.04
N ILE A 253 8.95 13.55 2.34
CA ILE A 253 9.73 14.29 1.33
C ILE A 253 10.85 13.44 0.72
N TYR A 254 11.59 12.70 1.55
CA TYR A 254 12.67 11.83 1.07
C TYR A 254 12.11 10.64 0.32
N SER A 255 11.02 10.05 0.82
CA SER A 255 10.29 8.96 0.18
C SER A 255 9.86 9.35 -1.23
N LEU A 256 9.16 10.47 -1.37
CA LEU A 256 8.68 10.95 -2.66
C LEU A 256 9.85 11.19 -3.62
N SER A 257 10.89 11.91 -3.15
CA SER A 257 12.02 12.30 -4.00
C SER A 257 12.84 11.08 -4.44
N ILE A 258 13.23 10.21 -3.52
CA ILE A 258 14.10 9.06 -3.82
C ILE A 258 13.34 8.00 -4.60
N VAL A 259 12.13 7.65 -4.16
CA VAL A 259 11.37 6.55 -4.77
C VAL A 259 10.92 6.92 -6.17
N LEU A 260 10.26 8.07 -6.34
CA LEU A 260 9.78 8.48 -7.67
C LEU A 260 10.93 8.73 -8.63
N PHE A 261 11.98 9.46 -8.21
CA PHE A 261 13.13 9.70 -9.07
C PHE A 261 13.76 8.39 -9.55
N SER A 262 14.03 7.47 -8.62
CA SER A 262 14.68 6.19 -8.94
C SER A 262 13.78 5.34 -9.83
N LEU A 263 12.47 5.30 -9.55
CA LEU A 263 11.54 4.51 -10.34
C LEU A 263 11.39 5.07 -11.76
N ILE A 264 11.21 6.39 -11.92
CA ILE A 264 11.12 7.02 -13.25
C ILE A 264 12.41 6.80 -14.03
N LEU A 265 13.57 7.04 -13.41
CA LEU A 265 14.87 6.88 -14.04
C LEU A 265 15.08 5.43 -14.50
N THR A 266 14.86 4.46 -13.62
CA THR A 266 15.10 3.04 -13.90
C THR A 266 14.06 2.46 -14.85
N THR A 267 12.83 2.96 -14.83
CA THR A 267 11.80 2.66 -15.84
C THR A 267 12.19 3.21 -17.21
N GLY A 268 12.72 4.43 -17.28
CA GLY A 268 13.28 5.00 -18.52
C GLY A 268 14.44 4.17 -19.06
N VAL A 269 15.36 3.75 -18.19
CA VAL A 269 16.44 2.81 -18.56
C VAL A 269 15.85 1.48 -19.08
N GLY A 270 14.86 0.91 -18.41
CA GLY A 270 14.17 -0.29 -18.86
C GLY A 270 13.58 -0.14 -20.26
N SER A 271 12.91 0.98 -20.54
CA SER A 271 12.36 1.30 -21.85
C SER A 271 13.46 1.36 -22.92
N LEU A 272 14.59 2.03 -22.65
CA LEU A 272 15.73 2.12 -23.58
C LEU A 272 16.40 0.75 -23.82
N VAL A 273 16.59 -0.04 -22.77
CA VAL A 273 17.17 -1.38 -22.86
C VAL A 273 16.24 -2.31 -23.65
N SER A 274 14.92 -2.11 -23.56
CA SER A 274 13.94 -2.91 -24.30
C SER A 274 14.13 -2.85 -25.82
N ASP A 275 14.73 -1.79 -26.36
CA ASP A 275 15.06 -1.67 -27.80
C ASP A 275 16.28 -2.49 -28.20
N ARG A 276 17.25 -2.64 -27.29
CA ARG A 276 18.45 -3.46 -27.51
C ARG A 276 18.19 -4.95 -27.23
N LEU A 277 17.27 -5.25 -26.32
CA LEU A 277 16.86 -6.60 -25.96
C LEU A 277 15.37 -6.81 -26.28
N PRO A 278 15.00 -6.88 -27.57
CA PRO A 278 13.62 -7.02 -27.95
C PRO A 278 13.04 -8.35 -27.47
N LEU A 279 11.82 -8.29 -26.91
CA LEU A 279 11.03 -9.45 -26.52
C LEU A 279 10.23 -9.99 -27.73
N ASP A 280 10.95 -10.21 -28.83
CA ASP A 280 10.43 -10.57 -30.15
C ASP A 280 9.99 -12.04 -30.29
N THR A 281 10.36 -12.88 -29.33
CA THR A 281 9.99 -14.30 -29.29
C THR A 281 9.06 -14.60 -28.13
N ARG A 282 8.17 -15.58 -28.32
CA ARG A 282 7.25 -16.08 -27.28
C ARG A 282 7.99 -16.41 -25.98
N ALA A 283 9.11 -17.12 -26.09
CA ALA A 283 9.91 -17.54 -24.93
C ALA A 283 10.47 -16.33 -24.15
N ARG A 284 11.06 -15.34 -24.83
CA ARG A 284 11.59 -14.13 -24.19
C ARG A 284 10.51 -13.32 -23.49
N PHE A 285 9.36 -13.13 -24.15
CA PHE A 285 8.24 -12.38 -23.59
C PHE A 285 7.63 -13.07 -22.36
N VAL A 286 7.40 -14.39 -22.43
CA VAL A 286 6.92 -15.19 -21.29
C VAL A 286 7.92 -15.13 -20.14
N LEU A 287 9.21 -15.33 -20.42
CA LEU A 287 10.26 -15.28 -19.41
C LEU A 287 10.32 -13.92 -18.72
N TRP A 288 10.24 -12.82 -19.47
CA TRP A 288 10.19 -11.47 -18.91
C TRP A 288 8.95 -11.23 -18.04
N GLY A 289 7.76 -11.63 -18.52
CA GLY A 289 6.52 -11.48 -17.77
C GLY A 289 6.57 -12.25 -16.45
N LEU A 290 7.05 -13.50 -16.50
CA LEU A 290 7.26 -14.32 -15.30
C LEU A 290 8.31 -13.74 -14.37
N ALA A 291 9.45 -13.27 -14.89
CA ALA A 291 10.48 -12.64 -14.08
C ALA A 291 9.96 -11.39 -13.36
N THR A 292 9.17 -10.56 -14.05
CA THR A 292 8.53 -9.37 -13.47
C THR A 292 7.53 -9.75 -12.38
N ALA A 293 6.62 -10.70 -12.67
CA ALA A 293 5.65 -11.18 -11.68
C ALA A 293 6.31 -11.84 -10.46
N CYS A 294 7.36 -12.64 -10.68
CA CYS A 294 8.13 -13.28 -9.62
C CYS A 294 8.85 -12.25 -8.75
N TYR A 295 9.50 -11.25 -9.36
CA TYR A 295 10.16 -10.18 -8.62
C TYR A 295 9.18 -9.43 -7.72
N LEU A 296 8.05 -8.98 -8.29
CA LEU A 296 7.02 -8.25 -7.55
C LEU A 296 6.40 -9.09 -6.43
N SER A 297 6.22 -10.40 -6.65
CA SER A 297 5.71 -11.33 -5.64
C SER A 297 6.75 -11.66 -4.56
N ALA A 298 8.04 -11.58 -4.88
CA ALA A 298 9.12 -11.80 -3.94
C ALA A 298 9.30 -10.60 -2.98
N LEU A 299 8.89 -9.39 -3.37
CA LEU A 299 9.02 -8.19 -2.55
C LEU A 299 8.31 -8.33 -1.18
N PRO A 300 7.01 -8.71 -1.09
CA PRO A 300 6.36 -8.98 0.20
C PRO A 300 7.11 -9.94 1.14
N VAL A 301 7.83 -10.91 0.58
CA VAL A 301 8.52 -11.96 1.34
C VAL A 301 9.92 -11.52 1.76
N CYS A 302 10.69 -10.94 0.84
CA CYS A 302 12.10 -10.65 1.05
C CYS A 302 12.34 -9.27 1.66
N LEU A 303 11.55 -8.28 1.22
CA LEU A 303 11.75 -6.88 1.57
C LEU A 303 11.67 -6.64 3.09
N PRO A 304 10.73 -7.23 3.86
CA PRO A 304 10.64 -6.97 5.30
C PRO A 304 11.93 -7.30 6.05
N ALA A 305 12.55 -8.44 5.75
CA ALA A 305 13.80 -8.86 6.38
C ALA A 305 14.95 -7.92 6.00
N VAL A 306 15.03 -7.53 4.73
CA VAL A 306 16.06 -6.61 4.20
C VAL A 306 15.95 -5.23 4.84
N LEU A 307 14.74 -4.68 4.94
CA LEU A 307 14.50 -3.37 5.54
C LEU A 307 14.78 -3.38 7.04
N HIS A 308 14.35 -4.42 7.76
CA HIS A 308 14.59 -4.51 9.20
C HIS A 308 16.09 -4.58 9.54
N ALA A 309 16.88 -5.30 8.74
CA ALA A 309 18.34 -5.35 8.91
C ALA A 309 19.02 -3.98 8.72
N ALA A 310 18.45 -3.10 7.89
CA ALA A 310 19.01 -1.79 7.57
C ALA A 310 18.30 -0.62 8.29
N GLU A 311 17.39 -0.90 9.23
CA GLU A 311 16.51 0.10 9.83
C GLU A 311 17.24 1.13 10.70
N SER A 312 18.32 0.69 11.37
CA SER A 312 19.20 1.56 12.15
C SER A 312 20.27 2.26 11.32
N ALA A 313 20.31 2.02 10.00
CA ALA A 313 21.34 2.59 9.15
C ALA A 313 21.10 4.10 8.89
N PRO A 314 22.17 4.86 8.58
CA PRO A 314 22.05 6.25 8.17
C PRO A 314 21.19 6.41 6.92
N LEU A 315 20.60 7.60 6.75
CA LEU A 315 19.69 7.90 5.64
C LEU A 315 20.30 7.58 4.27
N ALA A 316 21.60 7.86 4.07
CA ALA A 316 22.28 7.57 2.80
C ALA A 316 22.27 6.07 2.45
N MET A 317 22.47 5.19 3.44
CA MET A 317 22.42 3.75 3.24
C MET A 317 21.00 3.26 2.98
N ARG A 318 20.01 3.79 3.73
CA ARG A 318 18.58 3.50 3.52
C ARG A 318 18.14 3.93 2.12
N ALA A 319 18.59 5.11 1.67
CA ALA A 319 18.36 5.61 0.32
C ALA A 319 18.97 4.68 -0.74
N ALA A 320 20.25 4.31 -0.61
CA ALA A 320 20.93 3.41 -1.55
C ALA A 320 20.22 2.04 -1.63
N LEU A 321 19.79 1.49 -0.49
CA LEU A 321 19.04 0.24 -0.44
C LEU A 321 17.68 0.38 -1.14
N SER A 322 16.95 1.48 -0.91
CA SER A 322 15.71 1.78 -1.63
C SER A 322 15.93 1.81 -3.14
N VAL A 323 16.98 2.50 -3.62
CA VAL A 323 17.31 2.52 -5.05
C VAL A 323 17.64 1.12 -5.57
N ALA A 324 18.39 0.33 -4.82
CA ALA A 324 18.74 -1.05 -5.19
C ALA A 324 17.52 -1.97 -5.31
N VAL A 325 16.49 -1.78 -4.48
CA VAL A 325 15.21 -2.51 -4.55
C VAL A 325 14.34 -1.99 -5.71
N ILE A 326 14.33 -0.69 -5.96
CA ILE A 326 13.52 -0.08 -7.02
C ILE A 326 14.08 -0.39 -8.40
N ALA A 327 15.39 -0.36 -8.58
CA ALA A 327 16.00 -0.41 -9.90
C ALA A 327 15.63 -1.66 -10.71
N PRO A 328 15.64 -2.89 -10.15
CA PRO A 328 15.18 -4.07 -10.88
C PRO A 328 13.69 -4.00 -11.22
N ALA A 329 12.83 -3.52 -10.31
CA ALA A 329 11.40 -3.32 -10.59
C ALA A 329 11.20 -2.34 -11.74
N GLY A 330 11.79 -1.14 -11.65
CA GLY A 330 11.66 -0.11 -12.68
C GLY A 330 12.16 -0.60 -14.03
N VAL A 331 13.33 -1.23 -14.09
CA VAL A 331 13.88 -1.79 -15.34
C VAL A 331 12.93 -2.85 -15.92
N LEU A 332 12.48 -3.82 -15.13
CA LEU A 332 11.58 -4.88 -15.61
C LEU A 332 10.25 -4.30 -16.10
N MET A 333 9.63 -3.43 -15.32
CA MET A 333 8.34 -2.80 -15.65
C MET A 333 8.44 -1.88 -16.86
N GLY A 334 9.59 -1.20 -17.05
CA GLY A 334 9.84 -0.30 -18.18
C GLY A 334 9.84 -0.95 -19.56
N PHE A 335 9.99 -2.28 -19.65
CA PHE A 335 9.88 -3.00 -20.93
C PHE A 335 8.44 -3.09 -21.47
N GLY A 336 7.43 -3.01 -20.59
CA GLY A 336 6.06 -3.37 -20.92
C GLY A 336 5.47 -2.50 -22.03
N PHE A 337 5.59 -1.18 -21.88
CA PHE A 337 5.03 -0.20 -22.81
C PHE A 337 5.64 -0.28 -24.24
N PRO A 338 6.96 -0.11 -24.43
CA PRO A 338 7.57 -0.18 -25.77
C PRO A 338 7.38 -1.55 -26.43
N THR A 339 7.40 -2.64 -25.65
CA THR A 339 7.14 -3.98 -26.18
C THR A 339 5.73 -4.13 -26.74
N GLY A 340 4.71 -3.66 -26.00
CA GLY A 340 3.33 -3.68 -26.47
C GLY A 340 3.15 -2.86 -27.75
N MET A 341 3.77 -1.68 -27.80
CA MET A 341 3.72 -0.81 -28.98
C MET A 341 4.32 -1.47 -30.23
N ARG A 342 5.42 -2.22 -30.08
CA ARG A 342 6.00 -2.99 -31.20
C ARG A 342 5.07 -4.09 -31.69
N PHE A 343 4.40 -4.80 -30.79
CA PHE A 343 3.45 -5.85 -31.18
C PHE A 343 2.25 -5.28 -31.94
N ILE A 344 1.69 -4.15 -31.47
CA ILE A 344 0.57 -3.49 -32.15
C ILE A 344 1.00 -2.96 -33.51
N ASN A 345 2.10 -2.21 -33.58
CA ASN A 345 2.55 -1.58 -34.82
C ASN A 345 2.95 -2.60 -35.89
N ALA A 346 3.37 -3.81 -35.50
CA ALA A 346 3.61 -4.91 -36.42
C ALA A 346 2.32 -5.47 -37.05
N VAL A 347 1.17 -5.31 -36.40
CA VAL A 347 -0.13 -5.81 -36.89
C VAL A 347 -0.93 -4.69 -37.58
N ASN A 348 -1.18 -3.59 -36.87
CA ASN A 348 -1.89 -2.42 -37.38
C ASN A 348 -1.55 -1.19 -36.50
N PRO A 349 -0.91 -0.14 -37.04
CA PRO A 349 -0.55 1.05 -36.28
C PRO A 349 -1.73 2.00 -35.97
N THR A 350 -2.84 1.92 -36.72
CA THR A 350 -4.02 2.81 -36.58
C THR A 350 -4.54 2.96 -35.13
N PRO A 351 -4.74 1.88 -34.34
CA PRO A 351 -5.23 1.99 -32.95
C PRO A 351 -4.22 2.48 -31.91
N THR A 352 -3.01 2.88 -32.30
CA THR A 352 -1.97 3.37 -31.35
C THR A 352 -2.49 4.41 -30.35
N PRO A 353 -3.23 5.46 -30.76
CA PRO A 353 -3.73 6.47 -29.81
C PRO A 353 -4.65 5.88 -28.74
N TRP A 354 -5.45 4.87 -29.07
CA TRP A 354 -6.33 4.21 -28.11
C TRP A 354 -5.54 3.47 -27.04
N PHE A 355 -4.55 2.66 -27.43
CA PHE A 355 -3.75 1.89 -26.47
C PHE A 355 -2.92 2.80 -25.56
N TRP A 356 -2.38 3.89 -26.12
CA TRP A 356 -1.70 4.94 -25.35
C TRP A 356 -2.65 5.56 -24.31
N GLY A 357 -3.87 5.93 -24.75
CA GLY A 357 -4.92 6.49 -23.90
C GLY A 357 -5.37 5.53 -22.79
N ILE A 358 -5.62 4.26 -23.11
CA ILE A 358 -6.04 3.25 -22.14
C ILE A 358 -4.99 3.01 -21.06
N ASN A 359 -3.70 2.99 -21.41
CA ASN A 359 -2.63 2.88 -20.42
C ASN A 359 -2.61 4.10 -19.48
N GLY A 360 -2.73 5.32 -20.02
CA GLY A 360 -2.81 6.54 -19.20
C GLY A 360 -4.05 6.55 -18.28
N ALA A 361 -5.22 6.21 -18.84
CA ALA A 361 -6.48 6.05 -18.12
C ALA A 361 -6.38 5.04 -16.98
N ALA A 362 -5.85 3.85 -17.28
CA ALA A 362 -5.62 2.80 -16.30
C ALA A 362 -4.68 3.28 -15.19
N GLY A 363 -3.61 3.99 -15.54
CA GLY A 363 -2.66 4.52 -14.57
C GLY A 363 -3.31 5.51 -13.58
N VAL A 364 -4.07 6.47 -14.08
CA VAL A 364 -4.74 7.47 -13.24
C VAL A 364 -5.73 6.82 -12.27
N LEU A 365 -6.52 5.85 -12.74
CA LEU A 365 -7.49 5.14 -11.89
C LEU A 365 -6.81 4.20 -10.90
N ALA A 366 -5.76 3.53 -11.34
CA ALA A 366 -5.02 2.57 -10.52
C ALA A 366 -4.27 3.22 -9.36
N SER A 367 -3.86 4.50 -9.44
CA SER A 367 -3.18 5.17 -8.32
C SER A 367 -4.07 5.28 -7.08
N SER A 368 -5.32 5.73 -7.26
CA SER A 368 -6.32 5.83 -6.20
C SER A 368 -6.80 4.45 -5.73
N PHE A 369 -6.98 3.54 -6.67
CA PHE A 369 -7.37 2.15 -6.39
C PHE A 369 -6.29 1.41 -5.58
N ALA A 370 -5.01 1.59 -5.89
CA ALA A 370 -3.90 0.99 -5.15
C ALA A 370 -3.85 1.48 -3.70
N ILE A 371 -4.10 2.77 -3.46
CA ILE A 371 -4.23 3.32 -2.09
C ILE A 371 -5.39 2.64 -1.36
N ALA A 372 -6.56 2.50 -2.00
CA ALA A 372 -7.71 1.83 -1.40
C ALA A 372 -7.42 0.35 -1.06
N ILE A 373 -6.74 -0.38 -1.96
CA ILE A 373 -6.30 -1.76 -1.70
C ILE A 373 -5.35 -1.80 -0.50
N SER A 374 -4.35 -0.93 -0.46
CA SER A 374 -3.37 -0.92 0.64
C SER A 374 -4.03 -0.62 1.99
N ILE A 375 -5.00 0.29 2.05
CA ILE A 375 -5.72 0.58 3.30
C ILE A 375 -6.60 -0.59 3.72
N ALA A 376 -7.27 -1.24 2.77
CA ALA A 376 -8.14 -2.36 3.04
C ALA A 376 -7.32 -3.60 3.43
N PHE A 377 -6.52 -4.10 2.49
CA PHE A 377 -5.87 -5.41 2.56
C PHE A 377 -4.39 -5.36 2.95
N GLY A 378 -3.79 -4.17 3.00
CA GLY A 378 -2.35 -3.99 3.24
C GLY A 378 -1.52 -3.89 1.97
N ILE A 379 -0.29 -3.39 2.10
CA ILE A 379 0.60 -3.05 0.99
C ILE A 379 1.01 -4.30 0.19
N TYR A 380 1.05 -5.49 0.81
CA TYR A 380 1.44 -6.70 0.09
C TYR A 380 0.44 -7.11 -0.98
N VAL A 381 -0.86 -6.90 -0.73
CA VAL A 381 -1.90 -7.18 -1.73
C VAL A 381 -1.77 -6.27 -2.95
N THR A 382 -1.30 -5.04 -2.78
CA THR A 382 -0.99 -4.13 -3.88
C THR A 382 0.16 -4.66 -4.75
N PHE A 383 1.21 -5.23 -4.15
CA PHE A 383 2.28 -5.93 -4.88
C PHE A 383 1.76 -7.17 -5.61
N TYR A 384 0.94 -8.00 -4.97
CA TYR A 384 0.36 -9.18 -5.62
C TYR A 384 -0.60 -8.81 -6.75
N THR A 385 -1.33 -7.70 -6.62
CA THR A 385 -2.16 -7.16 -7.71
C THR A 385 -1.29 -6.75 -8.90
N SER A 386 -0.16 -6.08 -8.65
CA SER A 386 0.83 -5.77 -9.68
C SER A 386 1.37 -7.04 -10.36
N ALA A 387 1.80 -8.03 -9.58
CA ALA A 387 2.30 -9.30 -10.09
C ALA A 387 1.25 -10.08 -10.90
N LEU A 388 -0.01 -10.06 -10.46
CA LEU A 388 -1.12 -10.68 -11.17
C LEU A 388 -1.34 -9.98 -12.52
N CYS A 389 -1.30 -8.65 -12.57
CA CYS A 389 -1.39 -7.91 -13.83
C CYS A 389 -0.29 -8.31 -14.83
N TYR A 390 0.97 -8.39 -14.39
CA TYR A 390 2.08 -8.84 -15.24
C TYR A 390 2.00 -10.33 -15.62
N SER A 391 1.36 -11.16 -14.80
CA SER A 391 1.09 -12.56 -15.13
C SER A 391 0.01 -12.69 -16.21
N LEU A 392 -1.09 -11.92 -16.08
CA LEU A 392 -2.18 -11.86 -17.06
C LEU A 392 -1.78 -11.16 -18.36
N LEU A 393 -0.70 -10.37 -18.33
CA LEU A 393 -0.11 -9.76 -19.50
C LEU A 393 0.41 -10.81 -20.51
N ILE A 394 0.85 -11.97 -20.02
CA ILE A 394 1.37 -13.05 -20.84
C ILE A 394 0.32 -13.55 -21.85
N PRO A 395 -0.85 -14.08 -21.44
CA PRO A 395 -1.87 -14.51 -22.40
C PRO A 395 -2.37 -13.36 -23.28
N ALA A 396 -2.50 -12.13 -22.75
CA ALA A 396 -2.89 -10.97 -23.55
C ALA A 396 -1.88 -10.67 -24.69
N GLY A 397 -0.59 -10.65 -24.38
CA GLY A 397 0.47 -10.43 -25.37
C GLY A 397 0.59 -11.57 -26.39
N LEU A 398 0.45 -12.83 -25.95
CA LEU A 398 0.43 -13.99 -26.85
C LEU A 398 -0.76 -13.95 -27.82
N LEU A 399 -1.89 -13.38 -27.40
CA LEU A 399 -3.07 -13.20 -28.27
C LEU A 399 -2.86 -12.12 -29.33
N ILE A 400 -2.08 -11.07 -29.08
CA ILE A 400 -1.75 -10.05 -30.10
C ILE A 400 -0.89 -10.68 -31.20
N GLY A 401 0.11 -11.48 -30.80
CA GLY A 401 1.04 -12.12 -31.72
C GLY A 401 2.40 -11.42 -31.75
N PHE A 402 3.39 -12.10 -32.33
CA PHE A 402 4.77 -11.60 -32.45
C PHE A 402 5.06 -11.24 -33.90
N PRO A 403 5.83 -10.18 -34.16
CA PRO A 403 6.34 -9.92 -35.50
C PRO A 403 7.13 -11.15 -35.96
N GLN A 404 6.62 -11.85 -36.99
CA GLN A 404 7.41 -12.87 -37.66
C GLN A 404 8.61 -12.14 -38.28
N ARG A 405 9.83 -12.46 -37.86
CA ARG A 405 11.01 -12.13 -38.68
C ARG A 405 10.70 -12.70 -40.05
N ALA A 406 10.57 -11.83 -41.06
CA ALA A 406 10.45 -12.25 -42.44
C ALA A 406 11.58 -13.25 -42.70
N ALA A 407 11.22 -14.54 -42.84
CA ALA A 407 12.12 -15.51 -43.41
C ALA A 407 12.47 -14.97 -44.80
N GLY A 408 13.75 -14.75 -45.01
CA GLY A 408 14.28 -13.92 -46.07
C GLY A 408 13.72 -14.24 -47.46
N LEU A 409 13.42 -13.16 -48.16
CA LEU A 409 13.57 -12.89 -49.59
C LEU A 409 14.71 -13.66 -50.32
N THR A 410 14.69 -14.99 -50.36
CA THR A 410 15.54 -15.82 -51.24
C THR A 410 14.71 -16.70 -52.17
N ALA A 411 13.61 -16.18 -52.71
CA ALA A 411 12.85 -16.86 -53.76
C ALA A 411 12.64 -16.00 -55.04
N ASN A 412 12.91 -14.69 -55.00
CA ASN A 412 12.61 -13.80 -56.15
C ASN A 412 13.82 -13.36 -57.00
N SER A 413 15.03 -13.87 -56.75
CA SER A 413 16.20 -13.55 -57.58
C SER A 413 16.55 -14.61 -58.63
N ALA A 414 15.85 -15.74 -58.69
CA ALA A 414 16.14 -16.82 -59.65
C ALA A 414 15.28 -16.78 -60.93
N GLU A 415 14.29 -15.89 -61.03
CA GLU A 415 13.35 -15.84 -62.16
C GLU A 415 13.59 -14.63 -63.09
N ALA A 416 14.54 -13.76 -62.77
CA ALA A 416 14.87 -12.57 -63.58
C ALA A 416 15.88 -12.82 -64.72
N ASP A 417 16.39 -14.05 -64.88
CA ASP A 417 17.50 -14.37 -65.81
C ASP A 417 17.09 -15.28 -66.99
N ARG A 418 15.81 -15.26 -67.36
CA ARG A 418 15.32 -15.96 -68.57
C ARG A 418 14.46 -15.03 -69.42
N LEU A 419 15.11 -14.15 -70.18
CA LEU A 419 14.54 -13.59 -71.40
C LEU A 419 15.42 -14.00 -72.60
N PRO A 420 14.84 -14.56 -73.67
CA PRO A 420 15.58 -15.05 -74.83
C PRO A 420 15.96 -13.90 -75.78
N ALA A 421 17.13 -14.02 -76.40
CA ALA A 421 17.51 -13.32 -77.62
C ALA A 421 17.38 -14.27 -78.81
#